data_AF-A0A936XCQ4-F1
#
_entry.id   AF-A0A936XCQ4-F1
#
_cell.length_a   1.000
_cell.length_b   1.000
_cell.length_c   1.000
_cell.angle_alpha   90.00
_cell.angle_beta   90.00
_cell.angle_gamma   90.00
#
_symmetry.space_group_name_H-M   'P 1'
#
loop_
_entity.id
_entity.type
_entity.pdbx_description
1 polymer ?
#
loop_
_entity_poly.entity_id
_entity_poly.type
_entity_poly.pdbx_seq_one_letter_code
_entity_poly.pdbx_strand_id
1 'polypeptide(L)'
;MQLLIILLAIVIQIILTVKKVHPFLSLLIVAVLAGLCLGMSPEALVKTVETGAGTTLGGIVFVFCLGAALGKVLEKNGAIQCIAQSLINAFGNKGVQWAVMLTGFITGIPLFYNAGFILLVPLIFTLARRSGTPLLMLAIPMAASLSVTHCFLPPHPGPVVLVKALHADMGKTLLYGLMIAIPVVILAGPVLAGFLRKINPVKTVHKDEPINTNMPSAWLSFLLALLPVLLITTALMMKIFMTMMMYCAAPYCSPVIR
;
A
#
# COMPACT_ATOMS: atom_id res chain seq x y z
N MET A 1 -9.20 -20.99 27.92
CA MET A 1 -7.80 -21.39 27.63
C MET A 1 -7.27 -20.78 26.32
N GLN A 2 -8.02 -20.81 25.21
CA GLN A 2 -7.59 -20.24 23.92
C GLN A 2 -7.18 -18.75 23.99
N LEU A 3 -7.98 -17.91 24.67
CA LEU A 3 -7.65 -16.49 24.85
C LEU A 3 -6.32 -16.27 25.60
N LEU A 4 -5.99 -17.14 26.56
CA LEU A 4 -4.73 -17.07 27.30
C LEU A 4 -3.54 -17.42 26.39
N ILE A 5 -3.69 -18.43 25.54
CA ILE A 5 -2.68 -18.83 24.54
C ILE A 5 -2.44 -17.68 23.55
N ILE A 6 -3.50 -17.04 23.08
CA ILE A 6 -3.41 -15.89 22.16
C ILE A 6 -2.71 -14.71 22.86
N LEU A 7 -3.06 -14.40 24.11
CA LEU A 7 -2.41 -13.35 24.89
C LEU A 7 -0.90 -13.63 25.03
N LEU A 8 -0.53 -14.86 25.37
CA LEU A 8 0.86 -15.30 25.47
C LEU A 8 1.61 -15.16 24.14
N ALA A 9 0.99 -15.57 23.03
CA ALA A 9 1.56 -15.43 21.69
C ALA A 9 1.87 -13.97 21.35
N ILE A 10 0.95 -13.04 21.67
CA ILE A 10 1.15 -11.60 21.47
C ILE A 10 2.32 -11.09 22.33
N VAL A 11 2.38 -11.48 23.60
CA VAL A 11 3.48 -11.08 24.51
C VAL A 11 4.83 -11.58 24.00
N ILE A 12 4.91 -12.85 23.59
CA ILE A 12 6.14 -13.43 23.02
C ILE A 12 6.54 -12.67 21.75
N GLN A 13 5.60 -12.36 20.86
CA GLN A 13 5.86 -11.60 19.64
C GLN A 13 6.45 -10.21 19.95
N ILE A 14 5.90 -9.51 20.94
CA ILE A 14 6.41 -8.21 21.37
C ILE A 14 7.83 -8.35 21.91
N ILE A 15 8.09 -9.34 22.77
CA ILE A 15 9.43 -9.59 23.34
C ILE A 15 10.46 -9.87 22.25
N LEU A 16 10.12 -10.73 21.28
CA LEU A 16 11.03 -11.07 20.17
C LEU A 16 11.31 -9.86 19.27
N THR A 17 10.29 -9.03 19.03
CA THR A 17 10.43 -7.77 18.27
C THR A 17 11.33 -6.78 19.01
N VAL A 18 11.17 -6.62 20.33
CA VAL A 18 12.04 -5.76 21.16
C VAL A 18 13.48 -6.29 21.20
N LYS A 19 13.66 -7.62 21.20
CA LYS A 19 14.97 -8.27 21.08
C LYS A 19 15.58 -8.19 19.67
N LYS A 20 14.95 -7.46 18.74
CA LYS A 20 15.41 -7.26 17.36
C LYS A 20 15.57 -8.57 16.58
N VAL A 21 14.80 -9.61 16.92
CA VAL A 21 14.71 -10.80 16.07
C VAL A 21 14.06 -10.41 14.74
N HIS A 22 14.55 -10.96 13.64
CA HIS A 22 14.00 -10.64 12.32
C HIS A 22 12.49 -10.90 12.29
N PRO A 23 11.65 -9.96 11.80
CA PRO A 23 10.19 -10.06 11.93
C PRO A 23 9.60 -11.36 11.39
N PHE A 24 10.13 -11.86 10.27
CA PHE A 24 9.74 -13.15 9.69
C PHE A 24 10.00 -14.32 10.66
N LEU A 25 11.18 -14.35 11.27
CA LEU A 25 11.56 -15.44 12.18
C LEU A 25 10.76 -15.36 13.48
N SER A 26 10.53 -14.15 14.00
CA SER A 26 9.67 -13.93 15.16
C SER A 26 8.26 -14.45 14.93
N LEU A 27 7.63 -14.06 13.81
CA LEU A 27 6.28 -14.50 13.45
C LEU A 27 6.20 -16.01 13.26
N LEU A 28 7.20 -16.61 12.61
CA LEU A 28 7.26 -18.05 12.39
C LEU A 28 7.33 -18.83 13.72
N ILE A 29 8.21 -18.42 14.63
CA ILE A 29 8.35 -19.04 15.95
C ILE A 29 7.04 -18.93 16.73
N VAL A 30 6.44 -17.73 16.77
CA VAL A 30 5.18 -17.51 17.50
C VAL A 30 4.03 -18.31 16.90
N ALA A 31 3.92 -18.38 15.56
CA ALA A 31 2.89 -19.16 14.89
C ALA A 31 3.01 -20.66 15.18
N VAL A 32 4.24 -21.20 15.16
CA VAL A 32 4.50 -22.62 15.49
C VAL A 32 4.16 -22.91 16.95
N LEU A 33 4.62 -22.08 17.89
CA LEU A 33 4.33 -22.25 19.32
C LEU A 33 2.84 -22.13 19.61
N ALA A 34 2.16 -21.13 19.05
CA ALA A 34 0.73 -20.93 19.24
C ALA A 34 -0.09 -22.09 18.67
N GLY A 35 0.24 -22.57 17.47
CA GLY A 35 -0.46 -23.70 16.85
C GLY A 35 -0.31 -25.01 17.63
N LEU A 36 0.89 -25.28 18.17
CA LEU A 36 1.11 -26.43 19.06
C LEU A 36 0.32 -26.30 20.37
N CYS A 37 0.31 -25.14 21.01
CA CYS A 37 -0.47 -24.90 22.23
C CYS A 37 -1.98 -24.97 22.00
N LEU A 38 -2.45 -24.68 20.78
CA LEU A 38 -3.86 -24.82 20.39
C LEU A 38 -4.25 -26.26 20.02
N GLY A 39 -3.31 -27.22 20.07
CA GLY A 39 -3.57 -28.64 19.85
C GLY A 39 -3.56 -29.07 18.38
N MET A 40 -2.93 -28.29 17.49
CA MET A 40 -2.79 -28.71 16.08
C MET A 40 -1.82 -29.89 15.95
N SER A 41 -2.15 -30.85 15.09
CA SER A 41 -1.18 -31.90 14.74
C SER A 41 0.03 -31.30 14.02
N PRO A 42 1.24 -31.87 14.16
CA PRO A 42 2.44 -31.36 13.50
C PRO A 42 2.28 -31.21 11.98
N GLU A 43 1.58 -32.14 11.35
CA GLU A 43 1.29 -32.13 9.90
C GLU A 43 0.36 -30.98 9.51
N ALA A 44 -0.71 -30.76 10.27
CA ALA A 44 -1.65 -29.67 10.03
C ALA A 44 -0.99 -28.30 10.28
N LEU A 45 -0.07 -28.23 11.26
CA LEU A 45 0.67 -27.03 11.59
C LEU A 45 1.55 -26.59 10.42
N VAL A 46 2.38 -27.50 9.89
CA VAL A 46 3.26 -27.22 8.75
C VAL A 46 2.44 -26.75 7.55
N LYS A 47 1.36 -27.47 7.21
CA LYS A 47 0.49 -27.13 6.09
C LYS A 47 -0.18 -25.76 6.26
N THR A 48 -0.58 -25.41 7.49
CA THR A 48 -1.20 -24.10 7.79
C THR A 48 -0.19 -22.97 7.64
N VAL A 49 1.03 -23.15 8.14
CA VAL A 49 2.12 -22.17 7.98
C VAL A 49 2.46 -21.99 6.50
N GLU A 50 2.61 -23.09 5.75
CA GLU A 50 2.87 -23.06 4.31
C GLU A 50 1.75 -22.35 3.54
N THR A 51 0.48 -22.68 3.83
CA THR A 51 -0.67 -22.06 3.18
C THR A 51 -0.77 -20.57 3.50
N GLY A 52 -0.56 -20.18 4.77
CA GLY A 52 -0.59 -18.78 5.19
C GLY A 52 0.53 -17.95 4.55
N ALA A 53 1.75 -18.48 4.52
CA ALA A 53 2.88 -17.84 3.85
C ALA A 53 2.67 -17.78 2.33
N GLY A 54 2.23 -18.89 1.72
CA GLY A 54 2.03 -19.03 0.29
C GLY A 54 0.92 -18.15 -0.27
N THR A 55 -0.20 -18.03 0.43
CA THR A 55 -1.30 -17.10 0.05
C THR A 55 -0.85 -15.64 0.09
N THR A 56 -0.10 -15.27 1.13
CA THR A 56 0.43 -13.91 1.28
C THR A 56 1.46 -13.59 0.19
N LEU A 57 2.42 -14.49 -0.03
CA LEU A 57 3.44 -14.33 -1.07
C LEU A 57 2.81 -14.36 -2.47
N GLY A 58 1.91 -15.28 -2.75
CA GLY A 58 1.20 -15.39 -4.03
C GLY A 58 0.46 -14.11 -4.41
N GLY A 59 -0.14 -13.43 -3.43
CA GLY A 59 -0.83 -12.16 -3.65
C GLY A 59 0.08 -10.97 -3.98
N ILE A 60 1.37 -11.01 -3.63
CA ILE A 60 2.29 -9.86 -3.71
C ILE A 60 3.45 -10.12 -4.69
N VAL A 61 3.87 -11.36 -4.90
CA VAL A 61 5.12 -11.70 -5.58
C VAL A 61 5.18 -11.17 -7.00
N PHE A 62 4.09 -11.30 -7.77
CA PHE A 62 4.05 -10.78 -9.14
C PHE A 62 4.10 -9.25 -9.18
N VAL A 63 3.36 -8.58 -8.29
CA VAL A 63 3.38 -7.12 -8.21
C VAL A 63 4.77 -6.62 -7.80
N PHE A 64 5.44 -7.33 -6.90
CA PHE A 64 6.80 -7.00 -6.48
C PHE A 64 7.80 -7.15 -7.64
N CYS A 65 7.81 -8.30 -8.31
CA CYS A 65 8.73 -8.57 -9.42
C CYS A 65 8.50 -7.63 -10.61
N LEU A 66 7.24 -7.47 -11.03
CA LEU A 66 6.88 -6.59 -12.14
C LEU A 66 7.08 -5.12 -11.79
N GLY A 67 6.77 -4.71 -10.55
CA GLY A 67 7.00 -3.36 -10.06
C GLY A 67 8.48 -3.01 -10.03
N ALA A 68 9.34 -3.92 -9.56
CA ALA A 68 10.79 -3.74 -9.58
C ALA A 68 11.34 -3.66 -11.01
N ALA A 69 10.87 -4.54 -11.91
CA ALA A 69 11.26 -4.52 -13.32
C ALA A 69 10.84 -3.20 -14.01
N LEU A 70 9.58 -2.77 -13.82
CA LEU A 70 9.07 -1.50 -14.35
C LEU A 70 9.86 -0.32 -13.77
N GLY A 71 10.11 -0.31 -12.46
CA GLY A 71 10.92 0.73 -11.81
C GLY A 71 12.31 0.85 -12.43
N LYS A 72 12.97 -0.28 -12.72
CA LYS A 72 14.28 -0.29 -13.38
C LYS A 72 14.23 0.22 -14.83
N VAL A 73 13.17 -0.13 -15.56
CA VAL A 73 12.93 0.37 -16.92
C VAL A 73 12.70 1.88 -16.91
N LEU A 74 11.90 2.40 -15.98
CA LEU A 74 11.66 3.83 -15.83
C LEU A 74 12.95 4.59 -15.49
N GLU A 75 13.76 4.03 -14.59
CA GLU A 75 15.06 4.60 -14.18
C GLU A 75 16.02 4.68 -15.37
N LYS A 76 16.16 3.58 -16.13
CA LYS A 76 17.06 3.48 -17.28
C LYS A 76 16.69 4.42 -18.42
N ASN A 77 15.39 4.62 -18.65
CA ASN A 77 14.88 5.45 -19.76
C ASN A 77 14.79 6.95 -19.43
N GLY A 78 15.22 7.41 -18.26
CA GLY A 78 15.10 8.83 -17.90
C GLY A 78 13.67 9.26 -17.55
N ALA A 79 12.69 8.35 -17.52
CA ALA A 79 11.28 8.67 -17.31
C ALA A 79 11.03 9.18 -15.89
N ILE A 80 11.73 8.64 -14.89
CA ILE A 80 11.57 9.10 -13.50
C ILE A 80 12.10 10.53 -13.32
N GLN A 81 13.18 10.88 -14.04
CA GLN A 81 13.75 12.23 -14.07
C GLN A 81 12.75 13.23 -14.68
N CYS A 82 12.10 12.85 -15.78
CA CYS A 82 11.07 13.67 -16.43
C CYS A 82 9.84 13.88 -15.52
N ILE A 83 9.37 12.83 -14.85
CA ILE A 83 8.26 12.92 -13.87
C ILE A 83 8.64 13.87 -12.72
N ALA A 84 9.83 13.70 -12.17
CA ALA A 84 10.30 14.52 -11.06
C ALA A 84 10.37 16.00 -11.44
N GLN A 85 10.97 16.31 -12.59
CA GLN A 85 11.05 17.69 -13.09
C GLN A 85 9.67 18.28 -13.36
N SER A 86 8.76 17.50 -13.95
CA SER A 86 7.40 17.94 -14.25
C SER A 86 6.62 18.25 -12.97
N LEU A 87 6.74 17.42 -11.93
CA LEU A 87 6.11 17.65 -10.64
C LEU A 87 6.69 18.87 -9.92
N ILE A 88 8.02 19.04 -9.96
CA ILE A 88 8.69 20.22 -9.38
C ILE A 88 8.25 21.50 -10.10
N ASN A 89 8.18 21.49 -11.43
CA ASN A 89 7.75 22.65 -12.23
C ASN A 89 6.27 23.00 -11.97
N ALA A 90 5.40 21.99 -11.81
CA ALA A 90 3.97 22.21 -11.60
C ALA A 90 3.60 22.63 -10.18
N PHE A 91 4.19 21.99 -9.16
CA PHE A 91 3.81 22.18 -7.75
C PHE A 91 4.84 22.96 -6.93
N GLY A 92 6.05 23.17 -7.46
CA GLY A 92 7.18 23.75 -6.74
C GLY A 92 7.77 22.80 -5.69
N ASN A 93 8.97 23.12 -5.19
CA ASN A 93 9.69 22.26 -4.24
C ASN A 93 8.90 21.95 -2.94
N LYS A 94 8.06 22.89 -2.49
CA LYS A 94 7.19 22.67 -1.31
C LYS A 94 5.91 21.90 -1.63
N GLY A 95 5.46 21.91 -2.89
CA GLY A 95 4.23 21.25 -3.33
C GLY A 95 4.41 19.80 -3.79
N VAL A 96 5.64 19.38 -4.10
CA VAL A 96 5.96 17.97 -4.45
C VAL A 96 5.47 16.99 -3.38
N GLN A 97 5.57 17.38 -2.11
CA GLN A 97 5.06 16.59 -0.98
C GLN A 97 3.55 16.31 -1.10
N TRP A 98 2.77 17.32 -1.49
CA TRP A 98 1.33 17.21 -1.67
C TRP A 98 0.97 16.38 -2.91
N ALA A 99 1.72 16.56 -4.00
CA ALA A 99 1.53 15.78 -5.21
C ALA A 99 1.75 14.27 -4.97
N VAL A 100 2.80 13.93 -4.22
CA VAL A 100 3.10 12.53 -3.83
C VAL A 100 2.01 11.96 -2.92
N MET A 101 1.55 12.73 -1.94
CA MET A 101 0.46 12.32 -1.04
C MET A 101 -0.85 12.07 -1.82
N LEU A 102 -1.21 12.97 -2.75
CA LEU A 102 -2.40 12.82 -3.57
C LEU A 102 -2.29 11.61 -4.50
N THR A 103 -1.11 11.40 -5.09
CA THR A 103 -0.83 10.22 -5.92
C THR A 103 -0.99 8.94 -5.10
N GLY A 104 -0.41 8.88 -3.90
CA GLY A 104 -0.56 7.76 -2.98
C GLY A 104 -2.01 7.52 -2.55
N PHE A 105 -2.78 8.58 -2.34
CA PHE A 105 -4.20 8.48 -1.98
C PHE A 105 -5.05 7.89 -3.12
N ILE A 106 -4.90 8.43 -4.33
CA ILE A 106 -5.66 7.97 -5.52
C ILE A 106 -5.27 6.52 -5.85
N THR A 107 -3.98 6.20 -5.79
CA THR A 107 -3.47 4.86 -6.05
C THR A 107 -3.81 3.88 -4.92
N GLY A 108 -3.97 4.33 -3.68
CA GLY A 108 -4.28 3.46 -2.55
C GLY A 108 -5.73 2.97 -2.46
N ILE A 109 -6.66 3.59 -3.20
CA ILE A 109 -8.04 3.09 -3.36
C ILE A 109 -8.04 1.73 -4.09
N PRO A 110 -7.43 1.60 -5.29
CA PRO A 110 -7.37 0.35 -6.05
C PRO A 110 -6.25 -0.61 -5.59
N LEU A 111 -5.14 -0.09 -5.05
CA LEU A 111 -3.97 -0.90 -4.69
C LEU A 111 -3.99 -1.25 -3.21
N PHE A 112 -3.57 -2.48 -2.90
CA PHE A 112 -3.18 -2.82 -1.53
C PHE A 112 -1.95 -2.02 -1.11
N TYR A 113 -1.83 -1.75 0.20
CA TYR A 113 -0.71 -0.99 0.75
C TYR A 113 0.64 -1.51 0.24
N ASN A 114 0.86 -2.82 0.33
CA ASN A 114 2.11 -3.45 -0.08
C ASN A 114 2.42 -3.18 -1.57
N ALA A 115 1.46 -3.50 -2.44
CA ALA A 115 1.56 -3.31 -3.88
C ALA A 115 1.83 -1.85 -4.29
N GLY A 116 1.04 -0.91 -3.75
CA GLY A 116 1.18 0.52 -4.03
C GLY A 116 2.50 1.08 -3.52
N PHE A 117 2.94 0.65 -2.33
CA PHE A 117 4.19 1.10 -1.74
C PHE A 117 5.38 0.70 -2.61
N ILE A 118 5.47 -0.58 -3.00
CA ILE A 118 6.57 -1.09 -3.85
C ILE A 118 6.66 -0.32 -5.18
N LEU A 119 5.51 0.01 -5.78
CA LEU A 119 5.44 0.74 -7.03
C LEU A 119 5.87 2.21 -6.90
N LEU A 120 5.52 2.88 -5.80
CA LEU A 120 5.81 4.30 -5.59
C LEU A 120 7.18 4.58 -4.97
N VAL A 121 7.80 3.60 -4.31
CA VAL A 121 9.15 3.72 -3.74
C VAL A 121 10.21 4.26 -4.73
N PRO A 122 10.38 3.71 -5.95
CA PRO A 122 11.39 4.21 -6.90
C PRO A 122 11.14 5.66 -7.33
N LEU A 123 9.87 6.04 -7.45
CA LEU A 123 9.46 7.42 -7.76
C LEU A 123 9.90 8.37 -6.65
N ILE A 124 9.67 8.01 -5.39
CA ILE A 124 10.02 8.84 -4.24
C ILE A 124 11.52 9.00 -4.08
N PHE A 125 12.32 7.93 -4.24
CA PHE A 125 13.77 8.03 -4.16
C PHE A 125 14.32 9.02 -5.19
N THR A 126 13.76 9.00 -6.40
CA THR A 126 14.17 9.92 -7.47
C THR A 126 13.71 11.36 -7.21
N LEU A 127 12.46 11.55 -6.77
CA LEU A 127 11.94 12.85 -6.39
C LEU A 127 12.76 13.48 -5.25
N ALA A 128 13.15 12.71 -4.25
CA ALA A 128 14.00 13.17 -3.15
C ALA A 128 15.39 13.61 -3.65
N ARG A 129 15.96 12.85 -4.60
CA ARG A 129 17.25 13.20 -5.23
C ARG A 129 17.17 14.47 -6.08
N ARG A 130 16.09 14.66 -6.86
CA ARG A 130 15.95 15.78 -7.81
C ARG A 130 15.44 17.07 -7.18
N SER A 131 14.47 16.98 -6.26
CA SER A 131 13.93 18.17 -5.57
C SER A 131 14.85 18.68 -4.45
N GLY A 132 15.84 17.88 -4.04
CA GLY A 132 16.64 18.14 -2.83
C GLY A 132 15.84 18.02 -1.54
N THR A 133 14.58 17.56 -1.60
CA THR A 133 13.72 17.39 -0.44
C THR A 133 14.14 16.13 0.33
N PRO A 134 14.19 16.17 1.69
CA PRO A 134 14.49 14.98 2.48
C PRO A 134 13.55 13.82 2.14
N LEU A 135 14.10 12.61 1.98
CA LEU A 135 13.34 11.41 1.63
C LEU A 135 12.14 11.19 2.56
N LEU A 136 12.33 11.43 3.86
CA LEU A 136 11.28 11.29 4.87
C LEU A 136 10.06 12.20 4.59
N MET A 137 10.29 13.40 4.07
CA MET A 137 9.21 14.35 3.74
C MET A 137 8.34 13.88 2.58
N LEU A 138 8.83 12.97 1.75
CA LEU A 138 8.06 12.39 0.64
C LEU A 138 7.51 11.01 1.00
N ALA A 139 8.31 10.19 1.70
CA ALA A 139 7.97 8.82 2.05
C ALA A 139 6.85 8.73 3.10
N ILE A 140 6.86 9.59 4.13
CA ILE A 140 5.82 9.56 5.17
C ILE A 140 4.43 9.92 4.60
N PRO A 141 4.26 11.02 3.85
CA PRO A 141 2.96 11.33 3.26
C PRO A 141 2.45 10.27 2.29
N MET A 142 3.33 9.65 1.50
CA MET A 142 2.96 8.53 0.64
C MET A 142 2.50 7.32 1.47
N ALA A 143 3.29 6.88 2.45
CA ALA A 143 2.96 5.72 3.28
C ALA A 143 1.67 5.97 4.08
N ALA A 144 1.48 7.17 4.63
CA ALA A 144 0.26 7.56 5.32
C ALA A 144 -0.96 7.49 4.38
N SER A 145 -0.85 8.06 3.17
CA SER A 145 -1.95 8.04 2.20
C SER A 145 -2.35 6.62 1.81
N LEU A 146 -1.39 5.75 1.46
CA LEU A 146 -1.64 4.34 1.13
C LEU A 146 -2.19 3.55 2.32
N SER A 147 -1.69 3.82 3.52
CA SER A 147 -2.10 3.10 4.73
C SER A 147 -3.54 3.43 5.10
N VAL A 148 -3.89 4.71 5.13
CA VAL A 148 -5.25 5.15 5.46
C VAL A 148 -6.23 4.63 4.42
N THR A 149 -5.92 4.71 3.13
CA THR A 149 -6.83 4.19 2.10
C THR A 149 -7.01 2.68 2.22
N HIS A 150 -5.94 1.94 2.51
CA HIS A 150 -6.01 0.48 2.67
C HIS A 150 -6.81 0.05 3.91
N CYS A 151 -6.70 0.81 5.00
CA CYS A 151 -7.30 0.45 6.29
C CYS A 151 -8.73 0.99 6.45
N PHE A 152 -9.09 2.12 5.84
CA PHE A 152 -10.33 2.84 6.15
C PHE A 152 -11.40 2.69 5.06
N LEU A 153 -11.01 2.41 3.82
CA LEU A 153 -11.92 2.42 2.68
C LEU A 153 -12.29 0.99 2.25
N PRO A 154 -13.58 0.63 2.23
CA PRO A 154 -14.03 -0.52 1.43
C PRO A 154 -13.74 -0.27 -0.07
N PRO A 155 -13.42 -1.30 -0.88
CA PRO A 155 -13.65 -2.73 -0.66
C PRO A 155 -12.45 -3.52 -0.10
N HIS A 156 -11.53 -2.89 0.64
CA HIS A 156 -10.40 -3.63 1.22
C HIS A 156 -10.88 -4.73 2.19
N PRO A 157 -10.23 -5.92 2.23
CA PRO A 157 -10.72 -7.08 2.98
C PRO A 157 -11.02 -6.78 4.46
N GLY A 158 -10.17 -6.01 5.13
CA GLY A 158 -10.38 -5.62 6.54
C GLY A 158 -11.69 -4.85 6.74
N PRO A 159 -11.86 -3.67 6.11
CA PRO A 159 -13.12 -2.93 6.13
C PRO A 159 -14.33 -3.76 5.69
N VAL A 160 -14.21 -4.56 4.62
CA VAL A 160 -15.33 -5.37 4.10
C VAL A 160 -15.75 -6.45 5.09
N VAL A 161 -14.81 -7.11 5.77
CA VAL A 161 -15.13 -8.11 6.79
C VAL A 161 -15.87 -7.45 7.96
N LEU A 162 -15.45 -6.26 8.40
CA LEU A 162 -16.12 -5.52 9.46
C LEU A 162 -17.54 -5.07 9.05
N VAL A 163 -17.69 -4.53 7.84
CA VAL A 163 -19.00 -4.13 7.30
C VAL A 163 -19.97 -5.31 7.27
N LYS A 164 -19.49 -6.49 6.84
CA LYS A 164 -20.30 -7.71 6.82
C LYS A 164 -20.63 -8.23 8.22
N ALA A 165 -19.65 -8.25 9.13
CA ALA A 165 -19.82 -8.74 10.49
C ALA A 165 -20.77 -7.85 11.33
N LEU A 166 -20.80 -6.55 11.06
CA LEU A 166 -21.66 -5.58 11.75
C LEU A 166 -22.98 -5.31 11.01
N HIS A 167 -23.24 -5.99 9.89
CA HIS A 167 -24.40 -5.74 9.02
C HIS A 167 -24.56 -4.26 8.61
N ALA A 168 -23.44 -3.56 8.40
CA ALA A 168 -23.42 -2.15 8.05
C ALA A 168 -23.61 -1.93 6.54
N ASP A 169 -24.00 -0.71 6.17
CA ASP A 169 -24.12 -0.31 4.77
C ASP A 169 -22.74 0.02 4.16
N MET A 170 -22.42 -0.60 3.02
CA MET A 170 -21.13 -0.45 2.34
C MET A 170 -20.89 0.98 1.84
N GLY A 171 -21.93 1.62 1.30
CA GLY A 171 -21.84 2.97 0.73
C GLY A 171 -21.64 4.03 1.82
N LYS A 172 -22.40 3.95 2.91
CA LYS A 172 -22.25 4.84 4.08
C LYS A 172 -20.88 4.66 4.73
N THR A 173 -20.40 3.43 4.86
CA THR A 173 -19.07 3.16 5.41
C THR A 173 -17.96 3.76 4.54
N LEU A 174 -18.07 3.64 3.21
CA LEU A 174 -17.14 4.29 2.29
C LEU A 174 -17.15 5.81 2.43
N LEU A 175 -18.34 6.42 2.52
CA LEU A 175 -18.48 7.86 2.66
C LEU A 175 -17.85 8.38 3.96
N TYR A 176 -18.19 7.77 5.10
CA TYR A 176 -17.59 8.13 6.39
C TYR A 176 -16.09 7.83 6.44
N GLY A 177 -15.67 6.71 5.85
CA GLY A 177 -14.26 6.35 5.69
C GLY A 177 -13.50 7.42 4.93
N LEU A 178 -14.06 7.94 3.83
CA LEU A 178 -13.45 9.01 3.03
C LEU A 178 -13.39 10.35 3.79
N MET A 179 -14.46 10.71 4.49
CA MET A 179 -14.52 11.92 5.31
C MET A 179 -13.45 11.93 6.41
N ILE A 180 -13.19 10.78 7.03
CA ILE A 180 -12.15 10.63 8.05
C ILE A 180 -10.76 10.44 7.43
N ALA A 181 -10.66 9.79 6.27
CA ALA A 181 -9.39 9.52 5.62
C ALA A 181 -8.64 10.80 5.25
N ILE A 182 -9.32 11.81 4.70
CA ILE A 182 -8.69 13.07 4.29
C ILE A 182 -7.97 13.78 5.46
N PRO A 183 -8.61 14.09 6.61
CA PRO A 183 -7.93 14.75 7.71
C PRO A 183 -6.83 13.86 8.31
N VAL A 184 -7.03 12.55 8.38
CA VAL A 184 -6.01 11.63 8.91
C VAL A 184 -4.78 11.58 8.00
N VAL A 185 -4.94 11.56 6.67
CA VAL A 185 -3.80 11.59 5.74
C VAL A 185 -3.04 12.90 5.82
N ILE A 186 -3.72 14.03 6.02
CA ILE A 186 -3.07 15.34 6.18
C ILE A 186 -2.25 15.37 7.48
N LEU A 187 -2.82 14.88 8.58
CA LEU A 187 -2.16 14.85 9.90
C LEU A 187 -1.01 13.83 9.95
N ALA A 188 -1.28 12.59 9.55
CA ALA A 188 -0.30 11.50 9.58
C ALA A 188 0.74 11.59 8.44
N GLY A 189 0.43 12.31 7.37
CA GLY A 189 1.33 12.52 6.25
C GLY A 189 2.13 13.81 6.41
N PRO A 190 1.72 14.92 5.78
CA PRO A 190 2.49 16.15 5.76
C PRO A 190 2.89 16.73 7.12
N VAL A 191 1.97 16.72 8.09
CA VAL A 191 2.21 17.33 9.41
C VAL A 191 3.22 16.49 10.20
N LEU A 192 3.02 15.16 10.25
CA LEU A 192 3.97 14.25 10.89
C LEU A 192 5.35 14.29 10.22
N ALA A 193 5.39 14.34 8.89
CA ALA A 193 6.64 14.46 8.14
C ALA A 193 7.39 15.76 8.46
N GLY A 194 6.66 16.86 8.70
CA GLY A 194 7.20 18.12 9.19
C GLY A 194 7.84 17.99 10.57
N PHE A 195 7.19 17.30 11.50
CA PHE A 195 7.71 17.05 12.85
C PHE A 195 8.95 16.15 12.84
N LEU A 196 8.96 15.12 12.01
CA LEU A 196 10.03 14.14 11.90
C LEU A 196 11.21 14.60 11.02
N ARG A 197 11.14 15.79 10.41
CA ARG A 197 12.20 16.34 9.54
C ARG A 197 13.59 16.38 10.19
N LYS A 198 13.66 16.48 11.53
CA LYS A 198 14.92 16.51 12.30
C LYS A 198 15.51 15.13 12.58
N ILE A 199 14.74 14.06 12.44
CA ILE A 199 15.18 12.70 12.75
C ILE A 199 15.79 12.09 11.49
N ASN A 200 17.11 12.24 11.41
CA ASN A 200 17.99 11.58 10.46
C ASN A 200 17.77 11.95 8.97
N PRO A 201 18.48 12.95 8.43
CA PRO A 201 18.52 13.15 6.99
C PRO A 201 19.30 11.96 6.43
N VAL A 202 18.61 10.97 5.88
CA VAL A 202 19.22 10.12 4.85
C VAL A 202 19.71 11.11 3.79
N LYS A 203 21.01 11.45 3.83
CA LYS A 203 21.61 12.39 2.90
C LYS A 203 21.37 11.78 1.53
N THR A 204 20.46 12.36 0.77
CA THR A 204 20.30 12.05 -0.64
C THR A 204 21.62 12.44 -1.26
N VAL A 205 22.46 11.44 -1.54
CA VAL A 205 23.71 11.62 -2.27
C VAL A 205 23.30 12.34 -3.56
N HIS A 206 23.61 13.64 -3.62
CA HIS A 206 23.57 14.43 -4.84
C HIS A 206 24.68 13.87 -5.72
N LYS A 207 24.37 12.78 -6.42
CA LYS A 207 25.07 12.47 -7.66
C LYS A 207 24.20 13.06 -8.74
N ASP A 208 24.66 14.18 -9.29
CA ASP A 208 24.22 14.68 -10.58
C ASP A 208 24.51 13.58 -11.61
N GLU A 209 23.56 12.66 -11.78
CA GLU A 209 23.58 11.81 -12.96
C GLU A 209 23.30 12.71 -14.17
N PRO A 210 24.17 12.65 -15.20
CA PRO A 210 24.07 13.52 -16.35
C PRO A 210 22.68 13.43 -16.95
N ILE A 211 22.13 14.59 -17.29
CA ILE A 211 20.85 14.73 -17.99
C ILE A 211 20.96 13.92 -19.28
N ASN A 212 20.32 12.76 -19.32
CA ASN A 212 20.22 11.99 -20.55
C ASN A 212 19.42 12.87 -21.53
N THR A 213 20.01 13.24 -22.66
CA THR A 213 19.43 14.17 -23.64
C THR A 213 18.19 13.61 -24.33
N ASN A 214 17.91 12.32 -24.17
CA ASN A 214 16.70 11.64 -24.65
C ASN A 214 15.73 11.33 -23.49
N MET A 215 15.21 12.36 -22.82
CA MET A 215 14.10 12.16 -21.89
C MET A 215 12.80 11.92 -22.67
N PRO A 216 12.03 10.86 -22.34
CA PRO A 216 10.70 10.68 -22.90
C PRO A 216 9.79 11.84 -22.48
N SER A 217 8.71 12.06 -23.23
CA SER A 217 7.75 13.11 -22.89
C SER A 217 7.17 12.88 -21.49
N ALA A 218 6.87 13.98 -20.79
CA ALA A 218 6.33 13.94 -19.42
C ALA A 218 5.07 13.06 -19.38
N TRP A 219 4.15 13.26 -20.33
CA TRP A 219 2.92 12.48 -20.44
C TRP A 219 3.17 10.97 -20.57
N LEU A 220 4.08 10.54 -21.46
CA LEU A 220 4.41 9.11 -21.58
C LEU A 220 5.03 8.57 -20.30
N SER A 221 5.88 9.37 -19.64
CA SER A 221 6.54 8.97 -18.40
C SER A 221 5.52 8.75 -17.28
N PHE A 222 4.59 9.69 -17.09
CA PHE A 222 3.47 9.53 -16.16
C PHE A 222 2.58 8.36 -16.53
N LEU A 223 2.24 8.21 -17.82
CA LEU A 223 1.41 7.11 -18.29
C LEU A 223 2.06 5.76 -18.01
N LEU A 224 3.36 5.58 -18.29
CA LEU A 224 4.09 4.35 -18.02
C LEU A 224 4.23 4.08 -16.51
N ALA A 225 4.50 5.11 -15.71
CA ALA A 225 4.64 4.96 -14.26
C ALA A 225 3.31 4.63 -13.57
N LEU A 226 2.21 5.23 -14.05
CA LEU A 226 0.86 4.98 -13.55
C LEU A 226 0.16 3.83 -14.29
N LEU A 227 0.77 3.23 -15.31
CA LEU A 227 0.15 2.19 -16.14
C LEU A 227 -0.41 1.04 -15.30
N PRO A 228 0.33 0.45 -14.33
CA PRO A 228 -0.20 -0.64 -13.53
C PRO A 228 -1.38 -0.17 -12.66
N VAL A 229 -1.31 1.05 -12.14
CA VAL A 229 -2.39 1.67 -11.36
C VAL A 229 -3.64 1.84 -12.22
N LEU A 230 -3.47 2.35 -13.44
CA LEU A 230 -4.56 2.55 -14.40
C LEU A 230 -5.19 1.22 -14.82
N LEU A 231 -4.39 0.17 -15.04
CA LEU A 231 -4.90 -1.16 -15.34
C LEU A 231 -5.69 -1.76 -14.17
N ILE A 232 -5.22 -1.61 -12.93
CA ILE A 232 -5.92 -2.15 -11.75
C ILE A 232 -7.18 -1.34 -11.45
N THR A 233 -7.12 -0.01 -11.51
CA THR A 233 -8.31 0.86 -11.34
C THR A 233 -9.38 0.58 -12.38
N THR A 234 -9.03 0.46 -13.65
CA THR A 234 -9.98 0.14 -14.72
C THR A 234 -10.57 -1.25 -14.55
N ALA A 235 -9.76 -2.26 -14.21
CA ALA A 235 -10.26 -3.59 -13.89
C ALA A 235 -11.23 -3.58 -12.70
N LEU A 236 -10.93 -2.81 -11.64
CA LEU A 236 -11.79 -2.67 -10.48
C LEU A 236 -13.11 -1.94 -10.83
N MET A 237 -13.04 -0.86 -11.60
CA MET A 237 -14.21 -0.12 -12.07
C MET A 237 -15.11 -0.98 -12.95
N MET A 238 -14.55 -1.75 -13.88
CA MET A 238 -15.32 -2.72 -14.66
C MET A 238 -15.98 -3.75 -13.76
N LYS A 239 -15.29 -4.27 -12.74
CA LYS A 239 -15.84 -5.23 -11.78
C LYS A 239 -17.00 -4.64 -10.96
N ILE A 240 -16.84 -3.41 -10.48
CA ILE A 240 -17.88 -2.67 -9.74
C ILE A 240 -19.08 -2.41 -10.66
N PHE A 241 -18.84 -1.91 -11.87
CA PHE A 241 -19.89 -1.65 -12.86
C PHE A 241 -20.67 -2.92 -13.23
N MET A 242 -19.98 -4.03 -13.48
CA MET A 242 -20.60 -5.32 -13.76
C MET A 242 -21.41 -5.85 -12.58
N THR A 243 -20.90 -5.67 -11.35
CA THR A 243 -21.64 -6.00 -10.12
C THR A 243 -22.91 -5.17 -10.01
N MET A 244 -22.81 -3.86 -10.25
CA MET A 244 -23.96 -2.93 -10.21
C MET A 244 -24.99 -3.23 -11.30
N MET A 245 -24.54 -3.59 -12.51
CA MET A 245 -25.41 -4.02 -13.60
C MET A 245 -26.12 -5.34 -13.25
N MET A 246 -25.45 -6.27 -12.59
CA MET A 246 -26.06 -7.52 -12.12
C MET A 246 -27.09 -7.29 -11.00
N TYR A 247 -26.85 -6.35 -10.08
CA TYR A 247 -27.84 -5.90 -9.09
C TYR A 247 -29.04 -5.20 -9.74
N CYS A 248 -28.82 -4.36 -10.76
CA CYS A 248 -29.90 -3.72 -11.52
C CYS A 248 -30.65 -4.68 -12.46
N ALA A 249 -30.04 -5.78 -12.89
CA ALA A 249 -30.67 -6.82 -13.72
C ALA A 249 -31.46 -7.86 -12.90
N ALA A 250 -31.38 -7.81 -11.56
CA ALA A 250 -32.04 -8.74 -10.65
C ALA A 250 -33.41 -8.30 -10.04
N PRO A 251 -34.26 -7.42 -10.63
CA PRO A 251 -35.59 -7.18 -10.07
C PRO A 251 -36.62 -8.28 -10.43
N TYR A 252 -36.23 -9.38 -11.10
CA TYR A 252 -37.15 -10.45 -11.52
C TYR A 252 -36.74 -11.87 -11.09
N CYS A 253 -36.19 -12.05 -9.88
CA CYS A 253 -36.25 -13.37 -9.25
C CYS A 253 -36.26 -13.25 -7.73
N SER A 254 -37.47 -13.24 -7.16
CA SER A 254 -37.72 -13.60 -5.76
C SER A 254 -38.51 -14.92 -5.76
N PRO A 255 -38.69 -15.60 -4.61
CA PRO A 255 -37.68 -16.12 -3.70
C PRO A 255 -37.97 -17.61 -3.41
N VAL A 256 -37.08 -18.53 -3.75
CA VAL A 256 -37.18 -19.95 -3.35
C VAL A 256 -35.73 -20.46 -3.40
N ILE A 257 -35.07 -20.97 -2.37
CA ILE A 257 -35.29 -22.23 -1.64
C ILE A 257 -34.34 -22.21 -0.42
N ARG A 258 -34.87 -22.67 0.72
CA ARG A 258 -34.24 -23.21 1.96
C ARG A 258 -32.74 -23.02 2.21
#